data_AF-A0A1E3BJM3-F1
#
_entry.id   AF-A0A1E3BJM3-F1
#
_cell.length_a   1.000
_cell.length_b   1.000
_cell.length_c   1.000
_cell.angle_alpha   90.00
_cell.angle_beta   90.00
_cell.angle_gamma   90.00
#
_symmetry.space_group_name_H-M   'P 1'
#
loop_
_entity.id
_entity.type
_entity.pdbx_description
1 polymer ?
#
loop_
_entity_poly.entity_id
_entity_poly.type
_entity_poly.pdbx_seq_one_letter_code
_entity_poly.pdbx_strand_id
1 'polypeptide(L)'
;MPSQEPLPMVAAERERNVDNLTPILNLLSHTPFECLGAEQLTGGALNFTFRGRLASPLSDGSQSIIIKYSKDYVLRGTVDTTIPASRCGNEYQILEGLSSHIPPAYHDRFIIKPPRPYQIFPQDGVQVIQDFQNTTPLLGLLLHPVESDLSPPFAASVGHAIGIWLRSFHSQPSKHGNSRCLSSLSSIEKDFDGRDKLRNYYYDILEQKIRMFPHLFDGIANKIKEYAAEEIERKNNQPGMGLVHGDFSLRNLLISETTSRSGENILLSPIDWEFSHHGRRDQDLCHITSELYILQELKGIKSCEVFLQGLIAGYGESQGSSVYNIAVYFGIHILSWVSIITPETTKEQEEGLVRFARDLIIKGREKNRGWLEGTVMRYFFSERQ
;
A
#
# COMPACT_ATOMS: atom_id res chain seq x y z
N MET A 1 -31.53 33.98 -20.05
CA MET A 1 -30.86 33.75 -18.76
C MET A 1 -29.94 32.55 -18.96
N PRO A 2 -28.62 32.72 -18.86
CA PRO A 2 -27.71 31.59 -18.95
C PRO A 2 -27.84 30.76 -17.67
N SER A 3 -28.14 29.47 -17.84
CA SER A 3 -28.11 28.46 -16.80
C SER A 3 -26.72 28.45 -16.15
N GLN A 4 -26.65 28.81 -14.88
CA GLN A 4 -25.45 28.62 -14.07
C GLN A 4 -25.21 27.11 -13.97
N GLU A 5 -24.15 26.63 -14.64
CA GLU A 5 -23.60 25.32 -14.33
C GLU A 5 -23.20 25.29 -12.84
N PRO A 6 -23.50 24.21 -12.11
CA PRO A 6 -23.07 24.11 -10.72
C PRO A 6 -21.54 24.11 -10.66
N LEU A 7 -20.98 24.99 -9.85
CA LEU A 7 -19.56 25.00 -9.52
C LEU A 7 -19.13 23.60 -9.04
N PRO A 8 -17.93 23.10 -9.44
CA PRO A 8 -17.44 21.81 -8.99
C PRO A 8 -17.29 21.81 -7.46
N MET A 9 -17.99 20.86 -6.83
CA MET A 9 -17.97 20.60 -5.39
C MET A 9 -16.52 20.47 -4.89
N VAL A 10 -16.15 21.27 -3.90
CA VAL A 10 -14.79 21.30 -3.33
C VAL A 10 -14.53 19.98 -2.59
N ALA A 11 -13.30 19.48 -2.57
CA ALA A 11 -12.92 18.20 -1.93
C ALA A 11 -13.44 18.03 -0.48
N ALA A 12 -13.57 19.13 0.28
CA ALA A 12 -14.10 19.16 1.64
C ALA A 12 -15.64 18.94 1.75
N GLU A 13 -16.39 19.06 0.65
CA GLU A 13 -17.82 18.71 0.59
C GLU A 13 -18.03 17.23 0.23
N ARG A 14 -17.09 16.62 -0.52
CA ARG A 14 -17.09 15.16 -0.76
C ARG A 14 -16.75 14.35 0.49
N GLU A 15 -15.89 14.90 1.37
CA GLU A 15 -15.60 14.30 2.69
C GLU A 15 -16.81 14.30 3.63
N ARG A 16 -17.81 15.16 3.40
CA ARG A 16 -18.98 15.34 4.30
C ARG A 16 -20.25 14.63 3.87
N ASN A 17 -20.31 14.08 2.65
CA ASN A 17 -21.39 13.17 2.30
C ASN A 17 -21.08 11.80 2.89
N VAL A 18 -21.54 11.61 4.13
CA VAL A 18 -21.85 10.27 4.63
C VAL A 18 -22.87 9.73 3.64
N ASP A 19 -22.44 8.87 2.71
CA ASP A 19 -23.38 8.04 1.97
C ASP A 19 -24.30 7.42 3.01
N ASN A 20 -25.61 7.63 2.85
CA ASN A 20 -26.61 7.21 3.83
C ASN A 20 -26.31 5.77 4.24
N LEU A 21 -25.91 5.55 5.50
CA LEU A 21 -25.52 4.23 6.01
C LEU A 21 -26.72 3.29 6.18
N THR A 22 -27.93 3.83 6.17
CA THR A 22 -29.18 3.09 6.41
C THR A 22 -29.33 1.85 5.51
N PRO A 23 -29.08 1.89 4.19
CA PRO A 23 -29.16 0.70 3.34
C PRO A 23 -28.14 -0.38 3.74
N ILE A 24 -26.92 0.01 4.12
CA ILE A 24 -25.88 -0.91 4.56
C ILE A 24 -26.27 -1.55 5.90
N LEU A 25 -26.73 -0.77 6.87
CA LEU A 25 -27.18 -1.30 8.16
C LEU A 25 -28.41 -2.21 8.01
N ASN A 26 -29.34 -1.85 7.13
CA ASN A 26 -30.50 -2.70 6.82
C ASN A 26 -30.06 -4.03 6.18
N LEU A 27 -29.10 -3.99 5.25
CA LEU A 27 -28.53 -5.18 4.63
C LEU A 27 -27.91 -6.13 5.68
N LEU A 28 -27.17 -5.57 6.63
CA LEU A 28 -26.50 -6.34 7.68
C LEU A 28 -27.44 -6.85 8.79
N SER A 29 -28.61 -6.23 8.98
CA SER A 29 -29.55 -6.58 10.07
C SER A 29 -30.09 -8.01 10.00
N HIS A 30 -30.02 -8.65 8.83
CA HIS A 30 -30.45 -10.03 8.63
C HIS A 30 -29.29 -11.03 8.64
N THR A 31 -28.13 -10.63 9.16
CA THR A 31 -26.90 -11.44 9.17
C THR A 31 -26.27 -11.46 10.56
N PRO A 32 -25.29 -12.33 10.84
CA PRO A 32 -24.49 -12.26 12.08
C PRO A 32 -23.72 -10.95 12.27
N PHE A 33 -23.70 -10.08 11.25
CA PHE A 33 -22.99 -8.81 11.23
C PHE A 33 -23.89 -7.61 11.53
N GLU A 34 -25.09 -7.84 12.07
CA GLU A 34 -25.99 -6.77 12.54
C GLU A 34 -25.23 -5.81 13.45
N CYS A 35 -25.34 -4.50 13.16
CA CYS A 35 -24.64 -3.45 13.89
C CYS A 35 -25.62 -2.55 14.64
N LEU A 36 -25.28 -2.21 15.89
CA LEU A 36 -25.95 -1.17 16.69
C LEU A 36 -25.70 0.24 16.13
N GLY A 37 -24.68 0.38 15.30
CA GLY A 37 -24.24 1.62 14.67
C GLY A 37 -22.90 1.40 13.99
N ALA A 38 -22.53 2.33 13.12
CA ALA A 38 -21.23 2.32 12.47
C ALA A 38 -20.66 3.75 12.44
N GLU A 39 -19.35 3.85 12.64
CA GLU A 39 -18.60 5.10 12.50
C GLU A 39 -17.79 5.05 11.21
N GLN A 40 -17.74 6.17 10.47
CA GLN A 40 -16.89 6.25 9.30
C GLN A 40 -15.43 6.42 9.74
N LEU A 41 -14.57 5.55 9.26
CA LEU A 41 -13.14 5.67 9.45
C LEU A 41 -12.58 6.66 8.41
N THR A 42 -11.65 7.50 8.86
CA THR A 42 -10.93 8.42 7.98
C THR A 42 -9.83 7.67 7.23
N GLY A 43 -9.69 7.94 5.94
CA GLY A 43 -8.67 7.32 5.08
C GLY A 43 -9.28 6.65 3.87
N GLY A 44 -8.42 6.18 2.95
CA GLY A 44 -8.83 5.56 1.70
C GLY A 44 -9.20 6.57 0.61
N ALA A 45 -8.69 6.34 -0.60
CA ALA A 45 -9.02 7.15 -1.77
C ALA A 45 -10.22 6.58 -2.55
N LEU A 46 -10.50 5.27 -2.38
CA LEU A 46 -11.41 4.53 -3.24
C LEU A 46 -12.71 4.06 -2.58
N ASN A 47 -12.70 3.70 -1.29
CA ASN A 47 -13.85 3.10 -0.63
C ASN A 47 -14.27 3.90 0.60
N PHE A 48 -15.57 3.92 0.87
CA PHE A 48 -16.04 4.33 2.19
C PHE A 48 -15.78 3.18 3.16
N THR A 49 -15.09 3.46 4.26
CA THR A 49 -14.75 2.45 5.25
C THR A 49 -15.42 2.81 6.57
N PHE A 50 -16.11 1.87 7.18
CA PHE A 50 -16.79 2.05 8.45
C PHE A 50 -16.37 0.99 9.45
N ARG A 51 -16.32 1.35 10.72
CA ARG A 51 -16.27 0.40 11.83
C ARG A 51 -17.68 0.21 12.37
N GLY A 52 -18.22 -0.99 12.17
CA GLY A 52 -19.51 -1.39 12.70
C GLY A 52 -19.37 -1.98 14.10
N ARG A 53 -20.16 -1.50 15.07
CA ARG A 53 -20.28 -2.11 16.39
C ARG A 53 -21.39 -3.15 16.36
N LEU A 54 -21.03 -4.41 16.58
CA LEU A 54 -21.97 -5.53 16.46
C LEU A 54 -23.05 -5.49 17.55
N ALA A 55 -24.27 -5.90 17.19
CA ALA A 55 -25.37 -6.11 18.13
C ALA A 55 -25.15 -7.33 19.03
N SER A 56 -24.50 -8.36 18.50
CA SER A 56 -24.06 -9.55 19.25
C SER A 56 -22.62 -9.89 18.87
N PRO A 57 -21.75 -10.28 19.83
CA PRO A 57 -20.40 -10.71 19.49
C PRO A 57 -20.38 -11.90 18.52
N LEU A 58 -19.38 -11.95 17.64
CA LEU A 58 -19.14 -13.11 16.78
C LEU A 58 -18.68 -14.32 17.60
N SER A 59 -18.62 -15.49 16.95
CA SER A 59 -18.17 -16.74 17.58
C SER A 59 -16.74 -16.71 18.13
N ASP A 60 -15.89 -15.84 17.60
CA ASP A 60 -14.53 -15.60 18.09
C ASP A 60 -14.44 -14.51 19.17
N GLY A 61 -15.58 -13.97 19.61
CA GLY A 61 -15.69 -12.92 20.61
C GLY A 61 -15.54 -11.49 20.07
N SER A 62 -15.31 -11.31 18.76
CA SER A 62 -15.22 -9.98 18.15
C SER A 62 -16.51 -9.19 18.38
N GLN A 63 -16.36 -7.92 18.77
CA GLN A 63 -17.48 -7.00 19.04
C GLN A 63 -17.68 -5.94 17.95
N SER A 64 -16.84 -5.96 16.93
CA SER A 64 -16.90 -5.03 15.81
C SER A 64 -16.39 -5.67 14.53
N ILE A 65 -16.68 -5.00 13.42
CA ILE A 65 -16.31 -5.38 12.06
C ILE A 65 -15.89 -4.14 11.28
N ILE A 66 -15.09 -4.36 10.23
CA ILE A 66 -14.87 -3.36 9.19
C ILE A 66 -15.85 -3.62 8.06
N ILE A 67 -16.50 -2.54 7.61
CA ILE A 67 -17.40 -2.53 6.47
C ILE A 67 -16.75 -1.64 5.41
N LYS A 68 -16.33 -2.24 4.29
CA LYS A 68 -15.88 -1.51 3.10
C LYS A 68 -17.06 -1.40 2.14
N TYR A 69 -17.29 -0.18 1.66
CA TYR A 69 -18.32 0.13 0.69
C TYR A 69 -17.72 0.75 -0.56
N SER A 70 -17.82 0.04 -1.67
CA SER A 70 -17.24 0.40 -2.96
C SER A 70 -18.32 0.92 -3.91
N LYS A 71 -17.99 2.02 -4.58
CA LYS A 71 -18.78 2.61 -5.68
C LYS A 71 -17.99 2.57 -6.97
N ASP A 72 -18.67 2.77 -8.10
CA ASP A 72 -18.06 2.86 -9.43
C ASP A 72 -17.29 4.17 -9.69
N TYR A 73 -17.12 5.00 -8.64
CA TYR A 73 -16.31 6.22 -8.64
C TYR A 73 -15.35 6.23 -7.46
N VAL A 74 -14.30 7.05 -7.58
CA VAL A 74 -13.30 7.27 -6.53
C VAL A 74 -13.71 8.40 -5.58
N LEU A 75 -13.37 8.29 -4.29
CA LEU A 75 -13.65 9.33 -3.30
C LEU A 75 -12.69 10.51 -3.41
N ARG A 76 -11.41 10.22 -3.66
CA ARG A 76 -10.33 11.19 -3.82
C ARG A 76 -9.67 11.02 -5.19
N GLY A 77 -9.67 12.07 -6.00
CA GLY A 77 -9.10 12.06 -7.35
C GLY A 77 -9.65 13.19 -8.22
N THR A 78 -9.06 13.39 -9.40
CA THR A 78 -9.61 14.28 -10.42
C THR A 78 -11.01 13.83 -10.82
N VAL A 79 -11.87 14.81 -11.12
CA VAL A 79 -13.24 14.57 -11.58
C VAL A 79 -13.21 13.63 -12.81
N ASP A 80 -14.13 12.67 -12.86
CA ASP A 80 -14.36 11.68 -13.95
C ASP A 80 -13.54 10.38 -13.98
N THR A 81 -12.75 10.03 -12.94
CA THR A 81 -12.15 8.69 -12.87
C THR A 81 -13.17 7.65 -12.36
N THR A 82 -13.68 6.82 -13.27
CA THR A 82 -14.51 5.65 -12.92
C THR A 82 -13.62 4.45 -12.62
N ILE A 83 -13.78 3.87 -11.43
CA ILE A 83 -13.13 2.62 -11.05
C ILE A 83 -14.26 1.67 -10.65
N PRO A 84 -14.44 0.53 -11.35
CA PRO A 84 -15.49 -0.43 -11.03
C PRO A 84 -15.48 -0.85 -9.56
N ALA A 85 -16.66 -0.93 -8.96
CA ALA A 85 -16.89 -1.42 -7.60
C ALA A 85 -16.48 -2.90 -7.46
N SER A 86 -16.38 -3.65 -8.56
CA SER A 86 -15.91 -5.05 -8.58
C SER A 86 -14.55 -5.28 -7.93
N ARG A 87 -13.76 -4.21 -7.71
CA ARG A 87 -12.52 -4.26 -6.91
C ARG A 87 -12.70 -4.86 -5.51
N CYS A 88 -13.84 -4.65 -4.84
CA CYS A 88 -14.09 -5.27 -3.53
C CYS A 88 -14.27 -6.80 -3.63
N GLY A 89 -14.76 -7.29 -4.78
CA GLY A 89 -14.80 -8.71 -5.10
C GLY A 89 -13.40 -9.32 -5.17
N ASN A 90 -12.48 -8.64 -5.82
CA ASN A 90 -11.10 -9.11 -5.94
C ASN A 90 -10.39 -9.10 -4.58
N GLU A 91 -10.54 -8.02 -3.81
CA GLU A 91 -10.02 -7.95 -2.45
C GLU A 91 -10.53 -9.10 -1.59
N TYR A 92 -11.85 -9.38 -1.62
CA TYR A 92 -12.44 -10.49 -0.88
C TYR A 92 -11.81 -11.84 -1.26
N GLN A 93 -11.68 -12.13 -2.56
CA GLN A 93 -11.12 -13.39 -3.04
C GLN A 93 -9.63 -13.54 -2.68
N ILE A 94 -8.87 -12.45 -2.71
CA ILE A 94 -7.47 -12.41 -2.27
C ILE A 94 -7.39 -12.72 -0.77
N LEU A 95 -8.15 -11.99 0.04
CA LEU A 95 -8.18 -12.21 1.50
C LEU A 95 -8.65 -13.61 1.88
N GLU A 96 -9.56 -14.21 1.12
CA GLU A 96 -10.07 -15.56 1.34
C GLU A 96 -8.97 -16.60 1.06
N GLY A 97 -8.25 -16.44 -0.05
CA GLY A 97 -7.10 -17.25 -0.40
C GLY A 97 -5.98 -17.13 0.63
N LEU A 98 -5.65 -15.92 1.08
CA LEU A 98 -4.65 -15.67 2.11
C LEU A 98 -5.05 -16.32 3.44
N SER A 99 -6.29 -16.10 3.89
CA SER A 99 -6.78 -16.64 5.18
C SER A 99 -6.84 -18.16 5.21
N SER A 100 -7.07 -18.78 4.05
CA SER A 100 -7.19 -20.24 3.92
C SER A 100 -5.84 -20.94 3.77
N HIS A 101 -4.81 -20.25 3.28
CA HIS A 101 -3.56 -20.89 2.85
C HIS A 101 -2.30 -20.32 3.46
N ILE A 102 -2.33 -19.09 4.00
CA ILE A 102 -1.16 -18.45 4.60
C ILE A 102 -1.40 -18.35 6.12
N PRO A 103 -0.71 -19.17 6.92
CA PRO A 103 -0.81 -19.04 8.37
C PRO A 103 -0.21 -17.71 8.84
N PRO A 104 -0.64 -17.18 10.00
CA PRO A 104 0.02 -16.05 10.63
C PRO A 104 1.52 -16.31 10.76
N ALA A 105 2.33 -15.32 10.38
CA ALA A 105 3.77 -15.39 10.58
C ALA A 105 4.13 -14.89 11.97
N TYR A 106 5.06 -15.59 12.62
CA TYR A 106 5.59 -15.22 13.93
C TYR A 106 7.05 -14.87 13.76
N HIS A 107 7.44 -13.70 14.25
CA HIS A 107 8.84 -13.27 14.28
C HIS A 107 9.11 -12.52 15.58
N ASP A 108 9.94 -13.08 16.44
CA ASP A 108 10.14 -12.60 17.81
C ASP A 108 8.79 -12.39 18.54
N ARG A 109 8.47 -11.13 18.85
CA ARG A 109 7.20 -10.72 19.48
C ARG A 109 6.13 -10.27 18.49
N PHE A 110 6.37 -10.34 17.19
CA PHE A 110 5.45 -9.88 16.16
C PHE A 110 4.62 -11.03 15.60
N ILE A 111 3.31 -10.79 15.44
CA ILE A 111 2.40 -11.63 14.68
C ILE A 111 2.00 -10.84 13.44
N ILE A 112 2.26 -11.38 12.26
CA ILE A 112 1.92 -10.74 10.99
C ILE A 112 0.86 -11.57 10.27
N LYS A 113 -0.29 -10.97 10.02
CA LYS A 113 -1.39 -11.62 9.29
C LYS A 113 -2.30 -10.58 8.63
N PRO A 114 -2.87 -10.87 7.44
CA PRO A 114 -3.94 -10.05 6.88
C PRO A 114 -5.24 -10.23 7.69
N PRO A 115 -6.22 -9.30 7.55
CA PRO A 115 -7.54 -9.48 8.13
C PRO A 115 -8.28 -10.62 7.45
N ARG A 116 -9.14 -11.32 8.19
CA ARG A 116 -10.02 -12.33 7.61
C ARG A 116 -11.19 -11.66 6.88
N PRO A 117 -11.55 -12.08 5.67
CA PRO A 117 -12.81 -11.68 5.07
C PRO A 117 -13.94 -12.47 5.74
N TYR A 118 -15.04 -11.81 6.07
CA TYR A 118 -16.21 -12.46 6.65
C TYR A 118 -17.30 -12.71 5.63
N GLN A 119 -17.68 -11.69 4.85
CA GLN A 119 -18.71 -11.81 3.84
C GLN A 119 -18.57 -10.70 2.78
N ILE A 120 -19.05 -10.97 1.57
CA ILE A 120 -19.23 -9.95 0.52
C ILE A 120 -20.68 -9.96 0.01
N PHE A 121 -21.18 -8.77 -0.30
CA PHE A 121 -22.45 -8.52 -0.97
C PHE A 121 -22.15 -7.80 -2.31
N PRO A 122 -21.80 -8.55 -3.36
CA PRO A 122 -21.24 -7.96 -4.59
C PRO A 122 -22.22 -7.01 -5.30
N GLN A 123 -23.52 -7.31 -5.26
CA GLN A 123 -24.56 -6.47 -5.89
C GLN A 123 -24.70 -5.11 -5.20
N ASP A 124 -24.37 -5.06 -3.91
CA ASP A 124 -24.43 -3.86 -3.09
C ASP A 124 -23.06 -3.19 -2.97
N GLY A 125 -21.97 -3.78 -3.50
CA GLY A 125 -20.61 -3.25 -3.33
C GLY A 125 -20.14 -3.22 -1.87
N VAL A 126 -20.70 -4.06 -0.99
CA VAL A 126 -20.38 -4.11 0.44
C VAL A 126 -19.52 -5.32 0.75
N GLN A 127 -18.43 -5.11 1.50
CA GLN A 127 -17.57 -6.17 2.01
C GLN A 127 -17.45 -6.03 3.54
N VAL A 128 -17.57 -7.16 4.24
CA VAL A 128 -17.41 -7.27 5.69
C VAL A 128 -16.12 -8.01 6.00
N ILE A 129 -15.28 -7.40 6.83
CA ILE A 129 -13.90 -7.82 7.10
C ILE A 129 -13.66 -7.78 8.61
N GLN A 130 -12.75 -8.62 9.10
CA GLN A 130 -12.24 -8.58 10.46
C GLN A 130 -11.74 -7.17 10.85
N ASP A 131 -12.19 -6.70 12.02
CA ASP A 131 -11.64 -5.51 12.67
C ASP A 131 -10.58 -5.92 13.69
N PHE A 132 -9.45 -5.19 13.68
CA PHE A 132 -8.43 -5.33 14.70
C PHE A 132 -8.58 -4.17 15.70
N GLN A 133 -8.78 -4.53 16.97
CA GLN A 133 -8.90 -3.55 18.05
C GLN A 133 -7.54 -2.95 18.42
N ASN A 134 -7.56 -1.70 18.90
CA ASN A 134 -6.38 -1.00 19.42
C ASN A 134 -5.21 -1.00 18.43
N THR A 135 -5.50 -0.76 17.15
CA THR A 135 -4.47 -0.65 16.11
C THR A 135 -4.44 0.74 15.50
N THR A 136 -3.26 1.17 15.09
CA THR A 136 -3.05 2.40 14.31
C THR A 136 -2.26 2.09 13.04
N PRO A 137 -2.46 2.82 11.92
CA PRO A 137 -1.56 2.73 10.79
C PRO A 137 -0.12 3.11 11.17
N LEU A 138 0.87 2.40 10.63
CA LEU A 138 2.29 2.69 10.87
C LEU A 138 2.67 4.12 10.49
N LEU A 139 2.07 4.67 9.43
CA LEU A 139 2.28 6.07 9.07
C LEU A 139 1.90 7.01 10.23
N GLY A 140 0.75 6.77 10.87
CA GLY A 140 0.29 7.57 12.00
C GLY A 140 1.24 7.49 13.19
N LEU A 141 1.76 6.29 13.49
CA LEU A 141 2.76 6.10 14.55
C LEU A 141 4.09 6.82 14.26
N LEU A 142 4.51 6.89 13.00
CA LEU A 142 5.74 7.60 12.59
C LEU A 142 5.57 9.12 12.60
N LEU A 143 4.43 9.64 12.16
CA LEU A 143 4.14 11.08 12.11
C LEU A 143 3.82 11.67 13.49
N HIS A 144 3.17 10.89 14.34
CA HIS A 144 2.81 11.28 15.69
C HIS A 144 3.38 10.27 16.69
N PRO A 145 4.71 10.21 16.84
CA PRO A 145 5.31 9.35 17.83
C PRO A 145 4.80 9.82 19.20
N VAL A 146 4.05 8.95 19.89
CA VAL A 146 3.88 9.08 21.33
C VAL A 146 5.28 9.10 21.93
N GLU A 147 5.50 9.91 22.97
CA GLU A 147 6.82 10.27 23.52
C GLU A 147 7.76 9.07 23.86
N SER A 148 7.27 7.82 23.78
CA SER A 148 7.97 6.58 24.11
C SER A 148 8.22 5.53 23.01
N ASP A 149 7.56 5.52 21.84
CA ASP A 149 7.26 4.20 21.21
C ASP A 149 7.95 3.79 19.89
N LEU A 150 8.77 4.64 19.24
CA LEU A 150 9.61 4.19 18.11
C LEU A 150 11.08 4.44 18.38
N SER A 151 11.59 3.82 19.46
CA SER A 151 13.03 3.71 19.65
C SER A 151 13.69 3.11 18.40
N PRO A 152 14.91 3.52 18.02
CA PRO A 152 15.59 2.96 16.85
C PRO A 152 15.66 1.43 16.84
N PRO A 153 15.92 0.72 17.96
CA PRO A 153 15.87 -0.74 17.99
C PRO A 153 14.49 -1.29 17.68
N PHE A 154 13.42 -0.67 18.20
CA PHE A 154 12.06 -1.11 17.91
C PHE A 154 11.71 -0.89 16.43
N ALA A 155 12.06 0.27 15.87
CA ALA A 155 11.87 0.56 14.44
C ALA A 155 12.61 -0.45 13.54
N ALA A 156 13.85 -0.82 13.90
CA ALA A 156 14.61 -1.86 13.22
C ALA A 156 13.89 -3.22 13.26
N SER A 157 13.41 -3.63 14.44
CA SER A 157 12.72 -4.90 14.62
C SER A 157 11.37 -4.96 13.88
N VAL A 158 10.60 -3.87 13.87
CA VAL A 158 9.36 -3.77 13.08
C VAL A 158 9.68 -3.91 11.58
N GLY A 159 10.65 -3.13 11.08
CA GLY A 159 11.11 -3.22 9.70
C GLY A 159 11.52 -4.65 9.35
N HIS A 160 12.36 -5.27 10.18
CA HIS A 160 12.86 -6.63 9.95
C HIS A 160 11.75 -7.69 9.89
N ALA A 161 10.80 -7.63 10.82
CA ALA A 161 9.65 -8.53 10.85
C ALA A 161 8.80 -8.40 9.58
N ILE A 162 8.53 -7.17 9.13
CA ILE A 162 7.81 -6.88 7.88
C ILE A 162 8.58 -7.41 6.68
N GLY A 163 9.89 -7.17 6.61
CA GLY A 163 10.74 -7.65 5.53
C GLY A 163 10.71 -9.17 5.39
N ILE A 164 10.81 -9.89 6.52
CA ILE A 164 10.73 -11.37 6.54
C ILE A 164 9.37 -11.86 6.05
N TRP A 165 8.29 -11.26 6.55
CA TRP A 165 6.95 -11.63 6.11
C TRP A 165 6.75 -11.34 4.62
N LEU A 166 7.18 -10.18 4.13
CA LEU A 166 7.04 -9.79 2.73
C LEU A 166 7.82 -10.73 1.81
N ARG A 167 9.05 -11.12 2.19
CA ARG A 167 9.81 -12.16 1.48
C ARG A 167 9.04 -13.48 1.43
N SER A 168 8.48 -13.89 2.57
CA SER A 168 7.70 -15.14 2.67
C SER A 168 6.49 -15.08 1.75
N PHE A 169 5.68 -14.03 1.87
CA PHE A 169 4.51 -13.76 1.03
C PHE A 169 4.86 -13.85 -0.47
N HIS A 170 5.91 -13.15 -0.91
CA HIS A 170 6.37 -13.19 -2.29
C HIS A 170 6.87 -14.57 -2.75
N SER A 171 7.39 -15.40 -1.83
CA SER A 171 7.97 -16.72 -2.13
C SER A 171 6.96 -17.88 -2.08
N GLN A 172 5.80 -17.69 -1.44
CA GLN A 172 4.77 -18.71 -1.26
C GLN A 172 4.21 -19.32 -2.57
N PRO A 173 4.08 -18.58 -3.69
CA PRO A 173 3.70 -19.16 -4.98
C PRO A 173 4.64 -20.27 -5.49
N SER A 174 5.84 -20.41 -4.92
CA SER A 174 6.91 -21.26 -5.45
C SER A 174 7.15 -22.56 -4.67
N LYS A 175 6.66 -22.67 -3.42
CA LYS A 175 7.08 -23.74 -2.49
C LYS A 175 6.05 -24.85 -2.27
N HIS A 176 4.78 -24.58 -2.51
CA HIS A 176 3.73 -25.57 -2.37
C HIS A 176 3.12 -25.79 -3.74
N GLY A 177 3.26 -26.99 -4.31
CA GLY A 177 2.53 -27.43 -5.50
C GLY A 177 0.99 -27.44 -5.34
N ASN A 178 0.44 -26.60 -4.46
CA ASN A 178 -0.97 -26.31 -4.29
C ASN A 178 -1.44 -25.45 -5.46
N SER A 179 -1.71 -26.14 -6.56
CA SER A 179 -2.33 -25.62 -7.77
C SER A 179 -3.63 -24.87 -7.53
N ARG A 180 -4.33 -25.06 -6.39
CA ARG A 180 -5.61 -24.38 -6.10
C ARG A 180 -5.50 -22.91 -5.71
N CYS A 181 -4.57 -22.56 -4.81
CA CYS A 181 -4.35 -21.17 -4.41
C CYS A 181 -3.84 -20.35 -5.62
N LEU A 182 -2.91 -20.91 -6.38
CA LEU A 182 -2.46 -20.33 -7.65
C LEU A 182 -3.54 -20.31 -8.73
N SER A 183 -4.42 -21.32 -8.83
CA SER A 183 -5.51 -21.31 -9.82
C SER A 183 -6.60 -20.32 -9.48
N SER A 184 -6.93 -20.13 -8.18
CA SER A 184 -7.88 -19.11 -7.75
C SER A 184 -7.27 -17.72 -7.92
N LEU A 185 -6.01 -17.51 -7.51
CA LEU A 185 -5.29 -16.25 -7.69
C LEU A 185 -5.05 -15.91 -9.17
N SER A 186 -4.73 -16.88 -10.03
CA SER A 186 -4.57 -16.67 -11.48
C SER A 186 -5.89 -16.55 -12.25
N SER A 187 -7.00 -17.03 -11.70
CA SER A 187 -8.33 -16.67 -12.23
C SER A 187 -8.73 -15.24 -11.85
N ILE A 188 -8.35 -14.76 -10.66
CA ILE A 188 -8.57 -13.37 -10.22
C ILE A 188 -7.79 -12.38 -11.11
N GLU A 189 -6.59 -12.77 -11.57
CA GLU A 189 -5.74 -11.97 -12.48
C GLU A 189 -6.43 -11.60 -13.80
N LYS A 190 -7.42 -12.38 -14.29
CA LYS A 190 -8.05 -12.12 -15.59
C LYS A 190 -9.13 -11.03 -15.55
N ASP A 191 -9.73 -10.81 -14.39
CA ASP A 191 -10.93 -9.99 -14.27
C ASP A 191 -10.67 -8.61 -13.65
N PHE A 192 -9.46 -8.37 -13.10
CA PHE A 192 -9.12 -7.10 -12.48
C PHE A 192 -7.94 -6.36 -13.12
N ASP A 193 -8.25 -5.18 -13.63
CA ASP A 193 -7.35 -4.20 -14.24
C ASP A 193 -6.43 -3.46 -13.24
N GLY A 194 -6.20 -4.00 -12.04
CA GLY A 194 -5.47 -3.30 -10.96
C GLY A 194 -4.05 -2.89 -11.36
N ARG A 195 -3.37 -3.78 -12.07
CA ARG A 195 -2.04 -3.51 -12.64
C ARG A 195 -2.06 -2.38 -13.65
N ASP A 196 -3.00 -2.43 -14.57
CA ASP A 196 -3.12 -1.51 -15.70
C ASP A 196 -3.52 -0.11 -15.22
N LYS A 197 -4.41 -0.03 -14.22
CA LYS A 197 -4.73 1.23 -13.51
C LYS A 197 -3.50 1.82 -12.83
N LEU A 198 -2.74 1.01 -12.11
CA LEU A 198 -1.54 1.48 -11.41
C LEU A 198 -0.44 1.91 -12.40
N ARG A 199 -0.27 1.17 -13.50
CA ARG A 199 0.58 1.56 -14.63
C ARG A 199 0.18 2.93 -15.17
N ASN A 200 -1.10 3.11 -15.50
CA ASN A 200 -1.60 4.37 -16.06
C ASN A 200 -1.35 5.52 -15.09
N TYR A 201 -1.61 5.30 -13.79
CA TYR A 201 -1.30 6.25 -12.74
C TYR A 201 0.18 6.65 -12.71
N TYR A 202 1.12 5.70 -12.82
CA TYR A 202 2.55 6.02 -12.87
C TYR A 202 2.92 6.87 -14.08
N TYR A 203 2.34 6.60 -15.26
CA TYR A 203 2.58 7.42 -16.45
C TYR A 203 2.00 8.83 -16.30
N ASP A 204 0.77 8.95 -15.82
CA ASP A 204 0.10 10.23 -15.64
C ASP A 204 0.86 11.12 -14.66
N ILE A 205 1.32 10.55 -13.54
CA ILE A 205 2.14 11.28 -12.57
C ILE A 205 3.49 11.67 -13.19
N LEU A 206 4.17 10.80 -13.93
CA LEU A 206 5.43 11.15 -14.58
C LEU A 206 5.25 12.33 -15.55
N GLU A 207 4.22 12.29 -16.39
CA GLU A 207 3.87 13.40 -17.28
C GLU A 207 3.56 14.69 -16.50
N GLN A 208 2.82 14.58 -15.40
CA GLN A 208 2.53 15.72 -14.53
C GLN A 208 3.81 16.33 -13.96
N LYS A 209 4.74 15.52 -13.42
CA LYS A 209 6.00 16.03 -12.85
C LYS A 209 6.89 16.68 -13.90
N ILE A 210 6.92 16.15 -15.12
CA ILE A 210 7.63 16.77 -16.26
C ILE A 210 7.05 18.15 -16.58
N ARG A 211 5.71 18.30 -16.56
CA ARG A 211 5.06 19.60 -16.79
C ARG A 211 5.27 20.59 -15.64
N MET A 212 5.33 20.11 -14.40
CA MET A 212 5.50 20.95 -13.22
C MET A 212 6.93 21.47 -13.05
N PHE A 213 7.93 20.67 -13.42
CA PHE A 213 9.36 20.98 -13.25
C PHE A 213 10.16 20.80 -14.55
N PRO A 214 9.78 21.45 -15.67
CA PRO A 214 10.34 21.16 -16.99
C PRO A 214 11.87 21.30 -17.05
N HIS A 215 12.44 22.25 -16.31
CA HIS A 215 13.89 22.48 -16.23
C HIS A 215 14.67 21.29 -15.66
N LEU A 216 14.02 20.39 -14.90
CA LEU A 216 14.64 19.14 -14.45
C LEU A 216 14.73 18.09 -15.54
N PHE A 217 13.97 18.23 -16.63
CA PHE A 217 13.82 17.22 -17.66
C PHE A 217 14.31 17.69 -19.04
N ASP A 218 14.88 18.90 -19.13
CA ASP A 218 15.40 19.47 -20.37
C ASP A 218 16.41 18.52 -21.06
N GLY A 219 16.11 18.14 -22.30
CA GLY A 219 16.93 17.22 -23.10
C GLY A 219 16.89 15.74 -22.68
N ILE A 220 16.19 15.39 -21.59
CA ILE A 220 16.17 14.02 -21.04
C ILE A 220 14.77 13.47 -20.77
N ALA A 221 13.70 14.27 -20.96
CA ALA A 221 12.32 13.87 -20.70
C ALA A 221 11.93 12.55 -21.40
N ASN A 222 12.20 12.43 -22.71
CA ASN A 222 11.89 11.23 -23.48
C ASN A 222 12.66 10.01 -22.98
N LYS A 223 13.93 10.18 -22.63
CA LYS A 223 14.78 9.12 -22.08
C LYS A 223 14.22 8.60 -20.75
N ILE A 224 13.73 9.49 -19.88
CA ILE A 224 13.13 9.10 -18.60
C ILE A 224 11.80 8.38 -18.80
N LYS A 225 10.95 8.85 -19.72
CA LYS A 225 9.68 8.17 -20.06
C LYS A 225 9.94 6.75 -20.58
N GLU A 226 10.90 6.61 -21.48
CA GLU A 226 11.33 5.30 -22.00
C GLU A 226 11.81 4.40 -20.86
N TYR A 227 12.71 4.90 -20.02
CA TYR A 227 13.28 4.14 -18.90
C TYR A 227 12.25 3.71 -17.87
N ALA A 228 11.30 4.57 -17.54
CA ALA A 228 10.19 4.24 -16.66
C ALA A 228 9.28 3.19 -17.31
N ALA A 229 8.93 3.36 -18.59
CA ALA A 229 8.10 2.42 -19.32
C ALA A 229 8.73 1.02 -19.40
N GLU A 230 10.03 0.92 -19.68
CA GLU A 230 10.75 -0.37 -19.70
C GLU A 230 10.77 -1.08 -18.34
N GLU A 231 10.65 -0.34 -17.24
CA GLU A 231 10.57 -0.90 -15.89
C GLU A 231 9.13 -1.32 -15.55
N ILE A 232 8.14 -0.46 -15.84
CA ILE A 232 6.71 -0.69 -15.58
C ILE A 232 6.15 -1.83 -16.46
N GLU A 233 6.50 -1.87 -17.75
CA GLU A 233 6.04 -2.86 -18.73
C GLU A 233 6.80 -4.19 -18.71
N ARG A 234 7.70 -4.38 -17.74
CA ARG A 234 8.50 -5.60 -17.73
C ARG A 234 7.61 -6.84 -17.65
N LYS A 235 7.83 -7.78 -18.57
CA LYS A 235 6.94 -8.92 -18.82
C LYS A 235 6.96 -9.96 -17.70
N ASN A 236 5.82 -10.66 -17.58
CA ASN A 236 5.48 -11.64 -16.53
C ASN A 236 6.37 -12.87 -16.44
N ASN A 237 7.14 -13.17 -17.49
CA ASN A 237 7.95 -14.39 -17.54
C ASN A 237 9.38 -14.17 -17.00
N GLN A 238 9.66 -13.01 -16.39
CA GLN A 238 10.98 -12.69 -15.85
C GLN A 238 11.08 -13.05 -14.37
N PRO A 239 12.31 -13.34 -13.87
CA PRO A 239 12.55 -13.49 -12.44
C PRO A 239 12.02 -12.28 -11.64
N GLY A 240 11.48 -12.54 -10.45
CA GLY A 240 10.94 -11.49 -9.58
C GLY A 240 9.45 -11.17 -9.75
N MET A 241 8.73 -11.90 -10.60
CA MET A 241 7.27 -11.80 -10.70
C MET A 241 6.57 -12.71 -9.67
N GLY A 242 5.39 -12.30 -9.20
CA GLY A 242 4.53 -13.08 -8.33
C GLY A 242 3.31 -12.30 -7.87
N LEU A 243 2.54 -12.87 -6.94
CA LEU A 243 1.49 -12.14 -6.26
C LEU A 243 2.11 -10.98 -5.46
N VAL A 244 1.58 -9.78 -5.65
CA VAL A 244 1.91 -8.57 -4.88
C VAL A 244 0.65 -8.03 -4.22
N HIS A 245 0.83 -7.31 -3.12
CA HIS A 245 -0.22 -6.51 -2.49
C HIS A 245 -0.62 -5.33 -3.39
N GLY A 246 0.34 -4.74 -4.11
CA GLY A 246 0.09 -3.69 -5.10
C GLY A 246 0.09 -2.28 -4.50
N ASP A 247 -0.45 -2.12 -3.30
CA ASP A 247 -0.42 -0.87 -2.50
C ASP A 247 0.21 -1.08 -1.11
N PHE A 248 1.39 -1.71 -1.05
CA PHE A 248 2.07 -2.02 0.22
C PHE A 248 2.76 -0.78 0.82
N SER A 249 1.99 0.07 1.49
CA SER A 249 2.42 1.36 2.06
C SER A 249 2.33 1.38 3.59
N LEU A 250 2.95 2.37 4.24
CA LEU A 250 2.86 2.57 5.71
C LEU A 250 1.43 2.89 6.17
N ARG A 251 0.58 3.37 5.26
CA ARG A 251 -0.85 3.62 5.52
C ARG A 251 -1.65 2.33 5.60
N ASN A 252 -1.20 1.31 4.89
CA ASN A 252 -1.88 0.03 4.72
C ASN A 252 -1.29 -1.06 5.63
N LEU A 253 -0.51 -0.66 6.62
CA LEU A 253 0.05 -1.54 7.65
C LEU A 253 -0.41 -1.07 9.02
N LEU A 254 -1.28 -1.85 9.64
CA LEU A 254 -1.71 -1.61 11.03
C LEU A 254 -0.71 -2.21 12.00
N ILE A 255 -0.49 -1.53 13.12
CA ILE A 255 0.24 -2.04 14.29
C ILE A 255 -0.65 -1.93 15.53
N SER A 256 -0.69 -2.97 16.37
CA SER A 256 -1.36 -2.89 17.67
C SER A 256 -0.60 -2.01 18.66
N GLU A 257 -1.31 -1.30 19.52
CA GLU A 257 -0.72 -0.47 20.57
C GLU A 257 0.26 -1.27 21.44
N THR A 258 1.49 -0.74 21.54
CA THR A 258 2.64 -1.32 22.24
C THR A 258 2.53 -1.25 23.76
N THR A 259 1.59 -0.46 24.29
CA THR A 259 1.29 -0.27 25.72
C THR A 259 0.61 -1.50 26.34
N SER A 260 0.21 -2.47 25.52
CA SER A 260 -0.35 -3.74 25.97
C SER A 260 0.74 -4.57 26.65
N ARG A 261 0.59 -4.71 27.98
CA ARG A 261 1.31 -5.54 28.98
C ARG A 261 2.56 -6.28 28.48
N SER A 262 3.67 -6.11 29.20
CA SER A 262 4.92 -6.86 28.97
C SER A 262 4.67 -8.36 28.73
N GLY A 263 5.00 -8.87 27.55
CA GLY A 263 4.83 -10.27 27.17
C GLY A 263 3.75 -10.53 26.11
N GLU A 264 2.93 -9.54 25.74
CA GLU A 264 1.98 -9.69 24.64
C GLU A 264 2.64 -9.48 23.26
N ASN A 265 2.17 -10.28 22.30
CA ASN A 265 2.59 -10.19 20.91
C ASN A 265 2.02 -8.93 20.24
N ILE A 266 2.84 -8.27 19.44
CA ILE A 266 2.45 -7.10 18.65
C ILE A 266 1.89 -7.58 17.32
N LEU A 267 0.65 -7.20 17.02
CA LEU A 267 0.05 -7.45 15.71
C LEU A 267 0.60 -6.45 14.70
N LEU A 268 0.98 -6.96 13.53
CA LEU A 268 1.20 -6.21 12.31
C LEU A 268 0.24 -6.76 11.25
N SER A 269 -0.58 -5.91 10.64
CA SER A 269 -1.57 -6.36 9.66
C SER A 269 -1.53 -5.53 8.38
N PRO A 270 -1.09 -6.12 7.25
CA PRO A 270 -1.34 -5.55 5.93
C PRO A 270 -2.84 -5.61 5.61
N ILE A 271 -3.39 -4.45 5.24
CA ILE A 271 -4.80 -4.23 4.91
C ILE A 271 -4.92 -3.59 3.52
N ASP A 272 -6.13 -3.47 3.01
CA ASP A 272 -6.42 -2.81 1.73
C ASP A 272 -5.80 -3.54 0.51
N TRP A 273 -6.23 -4.79 0.32
CA TRP A 273 -5.68 -5.70 -0.69
C TRP A 273 -6.31 -5.48 -2.08
N GLU A 274 -7.03 -4.38 -2.30
CA GLU A 274 -7.80 -4.12 -3.51
C GLU A 274 -6.96 -3.92 -4.78
N PHE A 275 -5.66 -3.64 -4.64
CA PHE A 275 -4.71 -3.53 -5.75
C PHE A 275 -3.87 -4.80 -5.96
N SER A 276 -4.18 -5.89 -5.28
CA SER A 276 -3.41 -7.12 -5.39
C SER A 276 -3.51 -7.71 -6.79
N HIS A 277 -2.38 -8.11 -7.36
CA HIS A 277 -2.29 -8.66 -8.70
C HIS A 277 -0.99 -9.45 -8.89
N HIS A 278 -0.82 -10.04 -10.07
CA HIS A 278 0.46 -10.60 -10.49
C HIS A 278 1.38 -9.51 -11.00
N GLY A 279 2.32 -9.11 -10.17
CA GLY A 279 3.18 -7.97 -10.39
C GLY A 279 4.64 -8.29 -10.11
N ARG A 280 5.46 -7.24 -10.16
CA ARG A 280 6.86 -7.35 -9.75
C ARG A 280 6.93 -7.29 -8.24
N ARG A 281 7.57 -8.26 -7.59
CA ARG A 281 7.72 -8.30 -6.12
C ARG A 281 8.48 -7.11 -5.53
N ASP A 282 9.35 -6.49 -6.32
CA ASP A 282 10.03 -5.26 -5.88
C ASP A 282 9.09 -4.05 -5.84
N GLN A 283 7.87 -4.13 -6.36
CA GLN A 283 6.87 -3.09 -6.22
C GLN A 283 6.49 -2.85 -4.75
N ASP A 284 6.08 -3.91 -4.04
CA ASP A 284 5.70 -3.78 -2.63
C ASP A 284 6.90 -3.32 -1.78
N LEU A 285 8.10 -3.82 -2.10
CA LEU A 285 9.33 -3.40 -1.45
C LEU A 285 9.64 -1.91 -1.68
N CYS A 286 9.62 -1.45 -2.93
CA CYS A 286 9.92 -0.07 -3.28
C CYS A 286 8.88 0.90 -2.73
N HIS A 287 7.61 0.51 -2.69
CA HIS A 287 6.54 1.37 -2.18
C HIS A 287 6.83 1.76 -0.73
N ILE A 288 6.93 0.79 0.18
CA ILE A 288 7.17 1.07 1.59
C ILE A 288 8.54 1.74 1.84
N THR A 289 9.60 1.32 1.15
CA THR A 289 10.93 1.91 1.37
C THR A 289 11.04 3.34 0.85
N SER A 290 10.38 3.67 -0.26
CA SER A 290 10.37 5.04 -0.77
C SER A 290 9.54 5.98 0.12
N GLU A 291 8.45 5.50 0.72
CA GLU A 291 7.67 6.27 1.68
C GLU A 291 8.48 6.58 2.95
N LEU A 292 9.20 5.59 3.49
CA LEU A 292 10.14 5.80 4.61
C LEU A 292 11.21 6.84 4.27
N TYR A 293 11.78 6.78 3.05
CA TYR A 293 12.74 7.77 2.59
C TYR A 293 12.15 9.17 2.49
N ILE A 294 10.95 9.32 1.91
CA ILE A 294 10.26 10.62 1.82
C ILE A 294 10.03 11.21 3.22
N LEU A 295 9.56 10.40 4.17
CA LEU A 295 9.35 10.84 5.55
C LEU A 295 10.65 11.25 6.24
N GLN A 296 11.73 10.50 6.05
CA GLN A 296 13.04 10.87 6.56
C GLN A 296 13.48 12.23 6.00
N GLU A 297 13.45 12.41 4.68
CA GLU A 297 13.95 13.60 4.02
C GLU A 297 13.11 14.85 4.32
N LEU A 298 11.78 14.71 4.33
CA LEU A 298 10.88 15.87 4.49
C LEU A 298 10.49 16.16 5.93
N LYS A 299 10.45 15.14 6.80
CA LYS A 299 10.02 15.28 8.21
C LYS A 299 11.15 15.09 9.20
N GLY A 300 12.34 14.65 8.78
CA GLY A 300 13.48 14.44 9.66
C GLY A 300 13.29 13.27 10.65
N ILE A 301 12.37 12.35 10.37
CA ILE A 301 12.04 11.23 11.26
C ILE A 301 13.15 10.17 11.16
N LYS A 302 14.15 10.26 12.04
CA LYS A 302 15.37 9.40 12.02
C LYS A 302 15.08 7.90 12.12
N SER A 303 13.98 7.51 12.78
CA SER A 303 13.58 6.11 12.88
C SER A 303 13.21 5.50 11.53
N CYS A 304 12.86 6.31 10.52
CA CYS A 304 12.54 5.82 9.17
C CYS A 304 13.75 5.15 8.50
N GLU A 305 14.97 5.71 8.67
CA GLU A 305 16.18 5.11 8.09
C GLU A 305 16.48 3.74 8.68
N VAL A 306 16.34 3.64 10.00
CA VAL A 306 16.61 2.41 10.76
C VAL A 306 15.55 1.35 10.45
N PHE A 307 14.29 1.77 10.32
CA PHE A 307 13.21 0.91 9.85
C PHE A 307 13.49 0.39 8.44
N LEU A 308 13.86 1.26 7.51
CA LEU A 308 14.17 0.92 6.12
C LEU A 308 15.30 -0.12 6.06
N GLN A 309 16.37 0.08 6.83
CA GLN A 309 17.47 -0.87 6.93
C GLN A 309 17.01 -2.23 7.47
N GLY A 310 16.24 -2.22 8.56
CA GLY A 310 15.65 -3.43 9.14
C GLY A 310 14.82 -4.19 8.11
N LEU A 311 13.98 -3.48 7.36
CA LEU A 311 13.12 -4.03 6.32
C LEU A 311 13.91 -4.67 5.19
N ILE A 312 14.91 -3.97 4.65
CA ILE A 312 15.76 -4.52 3.58
C ILE A 312 16.52 -5.76 4.09
N ALA A 313 17.07 -5.72 5.31
CA ALA A 313 17.74 -6.86 5.92
C ALA A 313 16.80 -8.05 6.11
N GLY A 314 15.56 -7.80 6.55
CA GLY A 314 14.54 -8.82 6.74
C GLY A 314 14.09 -9.44 5.42
N TYR A 315 13.94 -8.61 4.39
CA TYR A 315 13.59 -9.04 3.04
C TYR A 315 14.74 -9.85 2.40
N GLY A 316 15.98 -9.44 2.62
CA GLY A 316 17.18 -10.07 2.05
C GLY A 316 17.31 -9.83 0.54
N GLU A 317 18.05 -10.70 -0.15
CA GLU A 317 18.28 -10.55 -1.58
C GLU A 317 16.97 -10.59 -2.37
N SER A 318 16.77 -9.58 -3.22
CA SER A 318 15.60 -9.50 -4.08
C SER A 318 15.62 -10.66 -5.07
N GLN A 319 14.65 -11.58 -4.90
CA GLN A 319 14.48 -12.81 -5.68
C GLN A 319 14.23 -12.52 -7.18
N GLY A 320 15.27 -12.17 -7.93
CA GLY A 320 15.22 -11.92 -9.37
C GLY A 320 15.27 -10.45 -9.81
N SER A 321 15.29 -9.49 -8.90
CA SER A 321 15.52 -8.07 -9.24
C SER A 321 16.96 -7.68 -8.95
N SER A 322 17.56 -6.87 -9.83
CA SER A 322 18.84 -6.22 -9.52
C SER A 322 18.59 -4.92 -8.75
N VAL A 323 19.56 -4.49 -7.94
CA VAL A 323 19.52 -3.17 -7.26
C VAL A 323 19.26 -2.03 -8.23
N TYR A 324 19.72 -2.16 -9.47
CA TYR A 324 19.48 -1.19 -10.54
C TYR A 324 18.01 -1.08 -10.93
N ASN A 325 17.27 -2.20 -10.94
CA ASN A 325 15.83 -2.19 -11.17
C ASN A 325 15.07 -1.58 -10.00
N ILE A 326 15.47 -1.96 -8.79
CA ILE A 326 14.94 -1.37 -7.56
C ILE A 326 15.14 0.15 -7.60
N ALA A 327 16.32 0.65 -7.98
CA ALA A 327 16.57 2.09 -8.07
C ALA A 327 15.60 2.80 -9.02
N VAL A 328 15.33 2.24 -10.20
CA VAL A 328 14.38 2.83 -11.15
C VAL A 328 12.98 2.87 -10.55
N TYR A 329 12.53 1.76 -9.98
CA TYR A 329 11.18 1.65 -9.43
C TYR A 329 10.99 2.48 -8.16
N PHE A 330 12.02 2.57 -7.31
CA PHE A 330 12.08 3.48 -6.17
C PHE A 330 11.91 4.93 -6.61
N GLY A 331 12.60 5.35 -7.68
CA GLY A 331 12.42 6.67 -8.29
C GLY A 331 10.99 6.91 -8.77
N ILE A 332 10.39 5.94 -9.47
CA ILE A 332 8.98 6.02 -9.90
C ILE A 332 8.05 6.23 -8.70
N HIS A 333 8.22 5.44 -7.63
CA HIS A 333 7.41 5.60 -6.42
C HIS A 333 7.57 6.96 -5.74
N ILE A 334 8.80 7.52 -5.67
CA ILE A 334 8.97 8.87 -5.12
C ILE A 334 8.13 9.89 -5.91
N LEU A 335 8.19 9.84 -7.25
CA LEU A 335 7.41 10.75 -8.10
C LEU A 335 5.91 10.61 -7.85
N SER A 336 5.45 9.36 -7.71
CA SER A 336 4.04 9.01 -7.55
C SER A 336 3.46 9.45 -6.22
N TRP A 337 4.18 9.26 -5.12
CA TRP A 337 3.56 9.30 -3.79
C TRP A 337 3.93 10.51 -2.93
N VAL A 338 4.94 11.29 -3.30
CA VAL A 338 5.40 12.46 -2.50
C VAL A 338 4.25 13.41 -2.11
N SER A 339 3.38 13.77 -3.05
CA SER A 339 2.27 14.70 -2.79
C SER A 339 1.12 14.09 -1.97
N ILE A 340 1.07 12.75 -1.87
CA ILE A 340 0.06 12.04 -1.09
C ILE A 340 0.54 11.83 0.35
N ILE A 341 1.81 11.47 0.51
CA ILE A 341 2.42 11.18 1.82
C ILE A 341 2.61 12.47 2.63
N THR A 342 3.01 13.55 1.95
CA THR A 342 3.29 14.85 2.57
C THR A 342 2.59 15.97 1.76
N PRO A 343 1.26 16.13 1.88
CA PRO A 343 0.51 17.16 1.15
C PRO A 343 0.97 18.60 1.42
N GLU A 344 1.65 18.84 2.54
CA GLU A 344 2.18 20.11 3.00
C GLU A 344 3.61 20.43 2.47
N THR A 345 4.15 19.57 1.60
CA THR A 345 5.49 19.75 1.01
C THR A 345 5.58 21.06 0.22
N THR A 346 6.64 21.84 0.43
CA THR A 346 6.87 23.04 -0.38
C THR A 346 7.31 22.68 -1.79
N LYS A 347 7.14 23.60 -2.74
CA LYS A 347 7.54 23.37 -4.13
C LYS A 347 9.04 23.06 -4.25
N GLU A 348 9.88 23.70 -3.44
CA GLU A 348 11.34 23.49 -3.42
C GLU A 348 11.70 22.10 -2.89
N GLN A 349 11.02 21.65 -1.84
CA GLN A 349 11.19 20.30 -1.29
C GLN A 349 10.76 19.24 -2.31
N GLU A 350 9.60 19.45 -2.95
CA GLU A 350 9.10 18.57 -4.00
C GLU A 350 10.07 18.54 -5.19
N GLU A 351 10.58 19.69 -5.63
CA GLU A 351 11.59 19.78 -6.70
C GLU A 351 12.85 18.98 -6.35
N GLY A 352 13.31 19.04 -5.09
CA GLY A 352 14.44 18.25 -4.59
C GLY A 352 14.22 16.75 -4.74
N LEU A 353 13.05 16.26 -4.33
CA LEU A 353 12.68 14.85 -4.45
C LEU A 353 12.47 14.42 -5.91
N VAL A 354 11.86 15.27 -6.75
CA VAL A 354 11.70 14.99 -8.19
C VAL A 354 13.06 14.89 -8.88
N ARG A 355 14.01 15.78 -8.53
CA ARG A 355 15.40 15.70 -9.03
C ARG A 355 16.08 14.40 -8.61
N PHE A 356 15.94 14.01 -7.35
CA PHE A 356 16.52 12.77 -6.85
C PHE A 356 15.91 11.53 -7.53
N ALA A 357 14.58 11.48 -7.64
CA ALA A 357 13.85 10.40 -8.29
C ALA A 357 14.20 10.26 -9.78
N ARG A 358 14.32 11.38 -10.49
CA ARG A 358 14.83 11.44 -11.85
C ARG A 358 16.22 10.82 -11.96
N ASP A 359 17.12 11.19 -11.06
CA ASP A 359 18.50 10.69 -11.07
C ASP A 359 18.55 9.20 -10.74
N LEU A 360 17.70 8.70 -9.83
CA LEU A 360 17.53 7.26 -9.58
C LEU A 360 17.11 6.49 -10.84
N ILE A 361 16.13 6.99 -11.60
CA ILE A 361 15.68 6.36 -12.85
C ILE A 361 16.83 6.29 -13.86
N ILE A 362 17.54 7.40 -14.07
CA ILE A 362 18.65 7.46 -15.01
C ILE A 362 19.80 6.56 -14.56
N LYS A 363 20.27 6.70 -13.32
CA LYS A 363 21.45 6.01 -12.80
C LYS A 363 21.20 4.54 -12.55
N GLY A 364 19.96 4.15 -12.22
CA GLY A 364 19.49 2.78 -12.21
C GLY A 364 19.63 2.14 -13.59
N ARG A 365 19.07 2.75 -14.65
CA ARG A 365 19.19 2.20 -16.02
C ARG A 365 20.62 2.21 -16.56
N GLU A 366 21.40 3.24 -16.25
CA GLU A 366 22.83 3.32 -16.60
C GLU A 366 23.71 2.37 -15.76
N LYS A 367 23.12 1.68 -14.77
CA LYS A 367 23.81 0.79 -13.82
C LYS A 367 25.00 1.47 -13.13
N ASN A 368 24.84 2.74 -12.80
CA ASN A 368 25.90 3.54 -12.17
C ASN A 368 26.00 3.21 -10.68
N ARG A 369 26.74 2.14 -10.37
CA ARG A 369 26.92 1.65 -8.99
C ARG A 369 27.51 2.71 -8.07
N GLY A 370 28.57 3.41 -8.47
CA GLY A 370 29.27 4.38 -7.62
C GLY A 370 28.36 5.54 -7.19
N TRP A 371 27.49 6.02 -8.07
CA TRP A 371 26.48 7.02 -7.69
C TRP A 371 25.44 6.42 -6.73
N LEU A 372 24.91 5.23 -7.03
CA LEU A 372 23.85 4.59 -6.24
C LEU A 372 24.31 4.24 -4.81
N GLU A 373 25.54 3.76 -4.63
CA GLU A 373 26.14 3.49 -3.30
C GLU A 373 26.32 4.76 -2.46
N GLY A 374 26.34 5.95 -3.10
CA GLY A 374 26.32 7.23 -2.41
C GLY A 374 24.94 7.70 -1.93
N THR A 375 23.89 6.90 -2.14
CA THR A 375 22.49 7.24 -1.82
C THR A 375 21.85 6.22 -0.88
N VAL A 376 20.55 6.36 -0.59
CA VAL A 376 19.75 5.35 0.14
C VAL A 376 19.82 3.96 -0.51
N MET A 377 20.10 3.88 -1.82
CA MET A 377 20.25 2.62 -2.53
C MET A 377 21.42 1.77 -2.04
N ARG A 378 22.37 2.33 -1.27
CA ARG A 378 23.46 1.60 -0.63
C ARG A 378 22.98 0.38 0.16
N TYR A 379 21.83 0.50 0.81
CA TYR A 379 21.27 -0.56 1.65
C TYR A 379 20.80 -1.79 0.87
N PHE A 380 20.51 -1.63 -0.43
CA PHE A 380 20.10 -2.73 -1.29
C PHE A 380 21.29 -3.49 -1.91
N PHE A 381 22.50 -2.92 -1.86
CA PHE A 381 23.69 -3.67 -2.23
C PHE A 381 24.01 -4.63 -1.09
N SER A 382 23.95 -5.94 -1.34
CA SER A 382 24.47 -6.93 -0.39
C SER A 382 25.92 -6.57 -0.06
N GLU A 383 26.24 -6.32 1.20
CA GLU A 383 27.63 -6.42 1.63
C GLU A 383 28.04 -7.86 1.36
N ARG A 384 29.06 -8.07 0.52
CA ARG A 384 29.77 -9.35 0.54
C ARG A 384 30.44 -9.42 1.91
N GLN A 385 29.78 -10.02 2.89
CA GLN A 385 30.47 -10.60 4.03
C GLN A 385 31.04 -11.95 3.64
#